data_AF-A0AB36S837-F1
#
_entry.id   AF-A0AB36S837-F1
#
_cell.length_a   1.000
_cell.length_b   1.000
_cell.length_c   1.000
_cell.angle_alpha   90.00
_cell.angle_beta   90.00
_cell.angle_gamma   90.00
#
_symmetry.space_group_name_H-M   'P 1'
#
loop_
_entity.id
_entity.type
_entity.pdbx_description
1 polymer ?
#
loop_
_entity_poly.entity_id
_entity_poly.type
_entity_poly.pdbx_seq_one_letter_code
_entity_poly.pdbx_strand_id
1 'polypeptide(L)' 'MNLELINSSRVGHPGYGAGSGDLIREEYKCPCGKGTVVYEKDDIPGFKDWSTDVYCEECSKKYSINRGTATLKQ' A
#
# COMPACT_ATOMS: atom_id res chain seq x y z
N MET A 1 0.48 13.51 6.31
CA MET A 1 1.86 13.65 5.78
C MET A 1 2.03 12.71 4.60
N ASN A 2 2.84 13.08 3.61
CA ASN A 2 3.09 12.23 2.44
C ASN A 2 4.32 11.37 2.68
N LEU A 3 4.27 10.11 2.24
CA LEU A 3 5.37 9.17 2.33
C LEU A 3 6.17 9.16 1.03
N GLU A 4 7.47 8.92 1.16
CA GLU A 4 8.39 8.81 0.03
C GLU A 4 8.24 7.42 -0.60
N LEU A 5 7.87 7.34 -1.88
CA LEU A 5 7.81 6.09 -2.63
C LEU A 5 9.24 5.61 -2.93
N ILE A 6 9.58 4.40 -2.51
CA ILE A 6 10.90 3.80 -2.73
C ILE A 6 10.88 2.68 -3.77
N ASN A 7 9.74 2.01 -3.94
CA ASN A 7 9.55 0.99 -4.96
C ASN A 7 8.09 0.96 -5.42
N SER A 8 7.86 0.67 -6.70
CA SER A 8 6.51 0.37 -7.20
C SER A 8 6.59 -0.67 -8.30
N SER A 9 5.65 -1.61 -8.27
CA SER A 9 5.45 -2.61 -9.30
C SER A 9 3.99 -2.73 -9.65
N ARG A 10 3.71 -2.97 -10.93
CA ARG A 10 2.39 -3.28 -11.46
C ARG A 10 2.50 -4.50 -12.34
N VAL A 11 1.69 -5.51 -12.06
CA VAL A 11 1.66 -6.75 -12.82
C VAL A 11 0.26 -6.95 -13.36
N GLY A 12 0.14 -7.04 -14.68
CA GLY A 12 -1.13 -7.30 -15.32
C GLY A 12 -1.67 -8.69 -14.94
N HIS A 13 -2.96 -8.75 -14.66
CA HIS A 13 -3.67 -9.98 -14.32
C HIS A 13 -4.83 -10.18 -15.30
N PRO A 14 -5.00 -11.37 -15.91
CA PRO A 14 -6.06 -11.62 -16.89
C PRO A 14 -7.48 -11.52 -16.29
N GLY A 15 -7.57 -11.52 -14.96
CA GLY A 15 -8.83 -11.48 -14.22
C GLY A 15 -9.53 -12.83 -14.16
N TYR A 16 -10.71 -12.85 -13.55
CA TYR A 16 -11.50 -14.06 -13.31
C TYR A 16 -12.85 -14.04 -14.03
N GLY A 17 -12.89 -13.42 -15.22
CA GLY A 17 -14.08 -13.36 -16.08
C GLY A 17 -14.77 -12.00 -16.16
N ALA A 18 -14.57 -11.11 -15.18
CA ALA A 18 -15.12 -9.74 -15.21
C ALA A 18 -14.24 -8.71 -15.96
N GLY A 19 -13.07 -9.13 -16.43
CA GLY A 19 -12.10 -8.30 -17.14
C GLY A 19 -10.70 -8.39 -16.53
N SER A 20 -9.69 -8.01 -17.32
CA SER A 20 -8.32 -7.88 -16.86
C SER A 20 -8.15 -6.68 -15.93
N GLY A 21 -7.14 -6.73 -15.08
CA GLY A 21 -6.73 -5.61 -14.23
C GLY A 21 -5.28 -5.73 -13.83
N ASP A 22 -4.89 -5.03 -12.77
CA ASP A 22 -3.51 -4.98 -12.31
C ASP A 22 -3.40 -5.34 -10.82
N LEU A 23 -2.33 -6.06 -10.49
CA LEU A 23 -1.84 -6.19 -9.12
C LEU A 23 -0.85 -5.05 -8.88
N ILE A 24 -1.21 -4.13 -7.99
CA ILE A 24 -0.40 -2.96 -7.64
C ILE A 24 0.30 -3.25 -6.31
N ARG A 25 1.62 -3.09 -6.28
CA ARG A 25 2.42 -3.14 -5.05
C ARG A 25 3.34 -1.94 -4.99
N GLU A 26 3.26 -1.18 -3.90
CA GLU A 26 4.02 0.05 -3.69
C GLU A 26 4.67 0.02 -2.32
N GLU A 27 5.97 0.33 -2.26
CA GLU A 27 6.73 0.41 -1.03
C GLU A 27 7.09 1.86 -0.75
N TYR A 28 6.82 2.31 0.46
CA TYR A 28 7.09 3.65 0.93
C TYR A 28 8.04 3.63 2.12
N LYS A 29 8.86 4.65 2.25
CA LYS A 29 9.63 4.90 3.45
C LYS A 29 8.69 5.21 4.61
N CYS A 30 8.91 4.56 5.75
CA CYS A 30 8.16 4.82 6.97
C CYS A 30 8.34 6.30 7.38
N PRO A 31 7.31 6.97 7.94
CA PRO A 31 7.40 8.38 8.31
C PRO A 31 8.49 8.69 9.35
N CYS A 32 8.94 7.71 10.14
CA CYS A 32 10.07 7.88 11.06
C CYS A 32 11.44 7.56 10.44
N GLY A 33 11.49 7.04 9.21
CA GLY A 33 12.71 6.65 8.49
C GLY A 33 13.32 5.30 8.90
N LYS A 34 12.79 4.61 9.92
CA LYS A 34 13.36 3.35 10.47
C LYS A 34 12.74 2.07 9.90
N GLY A 35 11.88 2.16 8.88
CA GLY A 35 11.19 1.01 8.34
C GLY A 35 10.50 1.32 7.01
N THR A 36 9.61 0.42 6.59
CA THR A 36 8.93 0.47 5.30
C THR A 36 7.44 0.27 5.47
N VAL A 37 6.66 0.85 4.57
CA VAL A 37 5.22 0.62 4.43
C VAL A 37 5.00 -0.03 3.07
N VAL A 38 4.28 -1.14 3.03
CA VAL A 38 3.92 -1.83 1.78
C VAL A 38 2.43 -1.68 1.58
N TYR A 39 2.04 -1.14 0.43
CA TYR A 39 0.66 -1.01 -0.02
C TYR A 39 0.44 -1.98 -1.17
N GLU A 40 -0.57 -2.85 -1.04
CA GLU A 40 -0.97 -3.77 -2.10
C GLU A 40 -2.44 -3.52 -2.44
N LYS A 41 -2.77 -3.59 -3.73
CA LYS A 41 -4.13 -3.44 -4.23
C LYS A 41 -4.35 -4.33 -5.43
N ASP A 42 -5.45 -5.08 -5.37
CA ASP A 42 -6.00 -5.79 -6.52
C ASP A 42 -6.90 -4.82 -7.29
N ASP A 43 -6.37 -4.24 -8.37
CA ASP A 43 -7.13 -3.41 -9.30
C ASP A 43 -7.73 -4.27 -10.42
N ILE A 44 -8.30 -5.42 -10.03
CA ILE A 44 -8.95 -6.38 -10.92
C ILE A 44 -10.47 -6.14 -10.86
N PRO A 45 -11.17 -6.01 -11.99
CA PRO A 45 -12.63 -5.89 -12.02
C PRO A 45 -13.31 -7.01 -11.19
N GLY A 46 -14.18 -6.62 -10.27
CA GLY A 46 -14.86 -7.54 -9.35
C GLY A 46 -14.13 -7.82 -8.04
N PHE A 47 -12.87 -7.37 -7.91
CA PHE A 47 -12.07 -7.44 -6.69
C PHE A 47 -11.94 -6.04 -6.10
N LYS A 48 -11.95 -5.95 -4.76
CA LYS A 48 -11.81 -4.70 -4.01
C LYS A 48 -10.81 -4.85 -2.86
N ASP A 49 -9.92 -5.82 -2.98
CA ASP A 49 -8.97 -6.11 -1.93
C ASP A 49 -7.79 -5.14 -1.98
N TRP A 50 -7.41 -4.65 -0.81
CA TRP A 50 -6.22 -3.85 -0.63
C TRP A 50 -5.74 -4.02 0.81
N SER A 51 -4.43 -4.03 0.97
CA SER A 51 -3.78 -4.12 2.26
C SER A 51 -2.74 -3.02 2.41
N THR A 52 -2.41 -2.70 3.65
CA THR A 52 -1.30 -1.79 3.97
C THR A 52 -0.57 -2.32 5.17
N ASP A 53 0.63 -2.83 4.94
CA ASP A 53 1.49 -3.42 5.93
C ASP A 53 2.56 -2.41 6.37
N VAL A 54 2.59 -2.12 7.67
CA VAL A 54 3.52 -1.15 8.25
C VAL A 54 4.60 -1.90 9.02
N TYR A 55 5.78 -2.02 8.43
CA TYR A 55 6.96 -2.65 9.04
C TYR A 55 7.70 -1.67 9.97
N CYS A 56 6.95 -1.12 10.92
CA CYS A 56 7.46 -0.26 11.98
C CYS A 56 6.44 -0.22 13.12
N GLU A 57 6.75 -0.85 14.26
CA GLU A 57 5.83 -0.91 15.39
C GLU A 57 5.45 0.45 15.98
N GLU A 58 6.41 1.38 16.04
CA GLU A 58 6.16 2.73 16.55
C GLU A 58 5.14 3.45 15.67
N CYS A 59 5.36 3.41 14.35
CA CYS A 59 4.50 4.10 13.39
C CYS A 59 3.17 3.39 13.15
N SER A 60 3.12 2.06 13.24
CA SER A 60 1.85 1.32 13.12
C SER A 60 0.90 1.63 14.28
N LYS A 61 1.42 1.90 15.47
CA LYS A 61 0.63 2.32 16.64
C LYS A 61 0.25 3.80 16.58
N LYS A 62 1.14 4.67 16.08
CA LYS A 62 0.96 6.13 16.09
C LYS A 62 0.20 6.68 14.88
N TYR A 63 0.33 6.06 13.71
CA TYR A 63 -0.22 6.56 12.46
C TYR A 63 -1.24 5.59 11.85
N SER A 64 -2.26 6.15 11.23
CA SER A 64 -3.09 5.49 10.21
C SER A 64 -2.42 5.73 8.87
N ILE A 65 -1.95 4.66 8.23
CA ILE A 65 -1.20 4.73 6.98
C ILE A 65 -2.04 4.14 5.86
N ASN A 66 -2.12 4.85 4.74
CA ASN A 66 -2.74 4.46 3.49
C ASN A 66 -1.72 4.62 2.35
N ARG A 67 -2.15 4.37 1.11
CA ARG A 67 -1.35 4.60 -0.11
C ARG A 67 -0.67 5.99 -0.09
N GLY A 68 0.64 6.01 0.14
CA GLY A 68 1.46 7.21 0.12
C GLY A 68 1.17 8.25 1.21
N THR A 69 0.31 7.97 2.18
CA THR A 69 -0.10 8.96 3.19
C THR A 69 -0.14 8.37 4.59
N ALA A 70 0.33 9.14 5.57
CA ALA A 70 0.23 8.81 6.98
C ALA A 70 -0.45 9.95 7.74
N THR A 71 -1.38 9.60 8.63
CA THR A 71 -2.12 10.54 9.47
C THR A 71 -2.01 10.08 10.91
N LEU A 72 -1.85 10.99 11.87
CA LEU A 72 -1.82 10.62 13.29
C LEU A 72 -3.16 10.00 13.67
N LYS A 73 -3.11 8.88 14.41
CA LYS A 73 -4.29 8.33 15.07
C LYS A 73 -4.68 9.31 16.19
N GLN A 74 -5.97 9.64 16.26
CA GLN A 74 -6.53 10.46 17.34
C GLN A 74 -6.77 9.62 18.59
#